data_AF-A0A7V7QJG4-F1
#
_entry.id   AF-A0A7V7QJG4-F1
#
_cell.length_a   1.000
_cell.length_b   1.000
_cell.length_c   1.000
_cell.angle_alpha   90.00
_cell.angle_beta   90.00
_cell.angle_gamma   90.00
#
_symmetry.space_group_name_H-M   'P 1'
#
loop_
_entity.id
_entity.type
_entity.pdbx_description
1 polymer ?
#
loop_
_entity_poly.entity_id
_entity_poly.type
_entity_poly.pdbx_seq_one_letter_code
_entity_poly.pdbx_strand_id
1 'polypeptide(L)'
;MPSKVTLRGRQIICSQIVTKDIQLAAYQYFFVKGIVYSPNGEPLANAAVEIVLINNTIFPIEEKRLGVTFTIADGTYGVSIPYVANREYKLIAYAALEEV
;
A
#
# COMPACT_ATOMS: atom_id res chain seq x y z
N MET A 1 -2.31 -0.24 -20.28
CA MET A 1 -3.65 0.27 -19.91
C MET A 1 -3.55 0.92 -18.53
N PRO A 2 -4.25 2.03 -18.24
CA PRO A 2 -4.02 2.77 -17.00
C PRO A 2 -4.55 1.99 -15.78
N SER A 3 -3.66 1.72 -14.83
CA SER A 3 -3.94 1.15 -13.49
C SER A 3 -4.61 2.15 -12.53
N LYS A 4 -4.99 3.31 -13.03
CA LYS A 4 -5.53 4.43 -12.25
C LYS A 4 -6.99 4.66 -12.62
N VAL A 5 -7.87 4.48 -11.63
CA VAL A 5 -9.27 4.92 -11.72
C VAL A 5 -9.37 6.31 -11.09
N THR A 6 -9.93 7.27 -11.84
CA THR A 6 -10.26 8.59 -11.33
C THR A 6 -11.76 8.69 -11.17
N LEU A 7 -12.22 8.93 -9.94
CA LEU A 7 -13.62 9.14 -9.62
C LEU A 7 -13.88 10.64 -9.46
N ARG A 8 -14.92 11.16 -10.11
CA ARG A 8 -15.35 12.56 -9.91
C ARG A 8 -16.09 12.66 -8.58
N GLY A 9 -15.93 13.79 -7.86
CA GLY A 9 -16.64 14.02 -6.59
C GLY A 9 -18.15 13.82 -6.69
N ARG A 10 -18.78 14.24 -7.79
CA ARG A 10 -20.22 14.00 -8.02
C ARG A 10 -20.60 12.51 -8.07
N GLN A 11 -19.73 11.65 -8.61
CA GLN A 11 -19.98 10.20 -8.63
C GLN A 11 -19.93 9.62 -7.22
N ILE A 12 -19.10 10.17 -6.34
CA ILE A 12 -19.01 9.74 -4.93
C ILE A 12 -20.27 10.19 -4.17
N ILE A 13 -20.70 11.44 -4.38
CA ILE A 13 -21.81 12.02 -3.61
C ILE A 13 -23.17 11.46 -4.08
N CYS A 14 -23.35 11.27 -5.39
CA CYS A 14 -24.65 10.89 -5.95
C CYS A 14 -24.85 9.37 -6.05
N SER A 15 -23.81 8.56 -5.85
CA SER A 15 -23.90 7.10 -5.92
C SER A 15 -23.65 6.51 -4.55
N GLN A 16 -24.61 5.75 -4.01
CA GLN A 16 -24.43 5.04 -2.73
C GLN A 16 -23.28 4.02 -2.80
N ILE A 17 -23.10 3.39 -3.97
CA ILE A 17 -22.03 2.42 -4.25
C ILE A 17 -21.49 2.70 -5.66
N VAL A 18 -20.16 2.71 -5.80
CA VAL A 18 -19.47 2.82 -7.11
C VAL A 18 -18.60 1.58 -7.30
N THR A 19 -18.95 0.75 -8.28
CA THR A 19 -18.16 -0.45 -8.65
C THR A 19 -17.37 -0.18 -9.93
N LYS A 20 -16.08 -0.53 -9.93
CA LYS A 20 -15.19 -0.42 -11.09
C LYS A 20 -14.29 -1.64 -11.19
N ASP A 21 -14.39 -2.34 -12.31
CA ASP A 21 -13.48 -3.44 -12.65
C ASP A 21 -12.19 -2.86 -13.22
N ILE A 22 -11.04 -3.32 -12.70
CA ILE A 22 -9.72 -2.86 -13.12
C ILE A 22 -8.91 -4.09 -13.54
N GLN A 23 -8.39 -4.06 -14.76
CA GLN A 23 -7.39 -5.02 -15.22
C GLN A 23 -6.00 -4.42 -15.02
N LEU A 24 -5.18 -5.08 -14.19
CA LEU A 24 -3.77 -4.73 -14.07
C LEU A 24 -3.01 -5.31 -15.26
N ALA A 25 -2.16 -4.50 -15.89
CA ALA A 25 -1.28 -5.00 -16.93
C ALA A 25 -0.33 -6.05 -16.33
N ALA A 26 -0.30 -7.24 -16.93
CA ALA A 26 0.63 -8.29 -16.55
C ALA A 26 2.08 -7.76 -16.58
N TYR A 27 2.91 -8.21 -15.64
CA TYR A 27 4.35 -7.89 -15.54
C TYR A 27 4.71 -6.45 -15.16
N GLN A 28 3.74 -5.56 -14.90
CA GLN A 28 4.03 -4.19 -14.40
C GLN A 28 3.91 -4.06 -12.89
N TYR A 29 3.38 -5.08 -12.21
CA TYR A 29 3.15 -5.08 -10.76
C TYR A 29 3.56 -6.43 -10.19
N PHE A 30 4.07 -6.42 -8.97
CA PHE A 30 4.23 -7.61 -8.16
C PHE A 30 3.41 -7.46 -6.87
N PHE A 31 2.94 -8.58 -6.35
CA PHE A 31 2.15 -8.61 -5.13
C PHE A 31 3.04 -8.91 -3.93
N VAL A 32 2.99 -8.05 -2.92
CA VAL A 32 3.68 -8.23 -1.64
C VAL A 32 2.64 -8.56 -0.58
N LYS A 33 2.88 -9.64 0.17
CA LYS A 33 2.10 -10.02 1.34
C LYS A 33 3.02 -10.07 2.55
N GLY A 34 2.53 -9.61 3.70
CA GLY A 34 3.24 -9.69 4.96
C GLY A 34 2.30 -9.74 6.15
N ILE A 35 2.87 -9.87 7.35
CA ILE A 35 2.17 -9.79 8.64
C ILE A 35 2.88 -8.73 9.46
N VAL A 36 2.11 -7.87 10.12
CA VAL A 36 2.65 -6.91 11.09
C VAL A 36 2.49 -7.52 12.48
N TYR A 37 3.57 -7.54 13.25
CA TYR A 37 3.59 -8.04 14.62
C TYR A 37 3.87 -6.90 15.60
N SER A 38 3.33 -7.02 16.81
CA SER A 38 3.71 -6.22 17.96
C SER A 38 5.12 -6.60 18.42
N PRO A 39 5.76 -5.78 19.28
CA PRO A 39 7.04 -6.15 19.91
C PRO A 39 6.99 -7.48 20.69
N ASN A 40 5.81 -7.89 21.14
CA ASN A 40 5.60 -9.16 21.85
C ASN A 40 5.39 -10.36 20.91
N GLY A 41 5.36 -10.14 19.59
CA GLY A 41 5.16 -11.19 18.59
C GLY A 41 3.70 -11.46 18.22
N GLU A 42 2.75 -10.65 18.71
CA GLU A 42 1.33 -10.80 18.40
C GLU A 42 0.96 -10.09 17.09
N PRO A 43 0.17 -10.70 16.19
CA PRO A 43 -0.29 -10.03 14.96
C PRO A 43 -1.13 -8.78 15.26
N LEU A 44 -0.86 -7.68 14.56
CA LEU A 44 -1.57 -6.41 14.74
C LEU A 44 -2.58 -6.17 13.64
N ALA A 45 -3.87 -6.18 13.98
CA ALA A 45 -4.95 -5.76 13.10
C ALA A 45 -4.99 -4.23 12.94
N ASN A 46 -5.50 -3.75 11.80
CA ASN A 46 -5.67 -2.33 11.49
C ASN A 46 -4.38 -1.48 11.53
N ALA A 47 -3.21 -2.12 11.49
CA ALA A 47 -1.94 -1.42 11.35
C ALA A 47 -1.83 -0.84 9.93
N ALA A 48 -1.45 0.42 9.82
CA ALA A 48 -1.17 1.06 8.55
C ALA A 48 0.22 0.65 8.05
N VAL A 49 0.34 0.31 6.77
CA VAL A 49 1.61 0.03 6.10
C VAL A 49 1.79 1.03 4.98
N GLU A 50 2.69 2.00 5.18
CA GLU A 50 3.09 2.97 4.16
C GLU A 50 4.08 2.33 3.17
N ILE A 51 3.86 2.55 1.88
CA ILE A 51 4.73 2.08 0.81
C ILE A 51 5.49 3.26 0.21
N VAL A 52 6.81 3.24 0.33
CA VAL A 52 7.72 4.26 -0.19
C VAL A 52 8.61 3.65 -1.28
N LEU A 53 8.67 4.31 -2.43
CA LEU A 53 9.62 4.04 -3.50
C LEU A 53 10.91 4.81 -3.22
N ILE A 54 12.04 4.12 -3.28
CA ILE A 54 13.37 4.70 -3.07
C ILE A 54 14.13 4.70 -4.39
N ASN A 55 14.68 5.86 -4.72
CA ASN A 55 15.62 6.04 -5.82
C ASN A 55 17.02 6.33 -5.24
N ASN A 56 17.80 5.27 -5.05
CA ASN A 56 19.18 5.33 -4.57
C ASN A 56 20.21 5.46 -5.71
N THR A 57 19.76 5.56 -6.96
CA THR A 57 20.63 5.74 -8.14
C THR A 57 21.12 7.17 -8.33
N ILE A 58 20.58 8.11 -7.56
CA ILE A 58 20.91 9.53 -7.60
C ILE A 58 21.28 10.04 -6.21
N PHE A 59 22.02 11.15 -6.17
CA PHE A 59 22.34 11.87 -4.94
C PHE A 59 21.78 13.31 -5.00
N PRO A 60 20.98 13.75 -4.01
CA PRO A 60 20.55 13.00 -2.82
C PRO A 60 19.56 11.87 -3.16
N ILE A 61 19.44 10.88 -2.25
CA ILE A 61 18.44 9.82 -2.36
C ILE A 61 17.05 10.47 -2.41
N GLU A 62 16.23 10.02 -3.34
CA GLU A 62 14.85 10.49 -3.48
C GLU A 62 13.88 9.42 -2.97
N GLU A 63 12.93 9.84 -2.12
CA GLU A 63 11.84 9.01 -1.61
C GLU A 63 10.49 9.50 -2.14
N LYS A 64 9.66 8.58 -2.62
CA LYS A 64 8.30 8.88 -3.10
C LYS A 64 7.27 7.96 -2.45
N ARG A 65 6.33 8.56 -1.72
CA ARG A 65 5.16 7.84 -1.18
C ARG A 65 4.26 7.35 -2.31
N LEU A 66 4.02 6.04 -2.35
CA LEU A 66 3.13 5.42 -3.33
C LEU A 66 1.72 5.23 -2.80
N GLY A 67 1.57 4.98 -1.50
CA GLY A 67 0.27 4.79 -0.87
C GLY A 67 0.37 4.13 0.49
N VAL A 68 -0.79 3.70 0.99
CA VAL A 68 -0.95 3.02 2.27
C VAL A 68 -1.88 1.82 2.08
N THR A 69 -1.61 0.74 2.80
CA THR A 69 -2.54 -0.38 3.00
C THR A 69 -2.74 -0.61 4.50
N PHE A 70 -3.72 -1.42 4.87
CA PHE A 70 -4.00 -1.74 6.27
C PHE A 70 -4.01 -3.25 6.47
N THR A 71 -3.53 -3.69 7.63
CA THR A 71 -3.66 -5.10 8.00
C THR A 71 -5.10 -5.45 8.33
N ILE A 72 -5.51 -6.67 7.98
CA ILE A 72 -6.81 -7.23 8.34
C ILE A 72 -6.76 -7.86 9.74
N ALA A 73 -7.85 -8.50 10.16
CA ALA A 73 -8.02 -9.03 11.52
C ALA A 73 -6.91 -10.00 11.99
N ASP A 74 -6.26 -10.72 11.08
CA ASP A 74 -5.17 -11.64 11.40
C ASP A 74 -3.76 -10.99 11.33
N GLY A 75 -3.71 -9.67 11.21
CA GLY A 75 -2.47 -8.90 11.05
C GLY A 75 -1.82 -8.98 9.68
N THR A 76 -2.41 -9.71 8.72
CA THR A 76 -1.88 -9.79 7.35
C THR A 76 -2.22 -8.54 6.55
N TYR A 77 -1.33 -8.13 5.65
CA TYR A 77 -1.62 -7.13 4.62
C TYR A 77 -1.21 -7.66 3.25
N GLY A 78 -1.83 -7.11 2.21
CA GLY A 78 -1.45 -7.32 0.82
C GLY A 78 -1.42 -6.01 0.06
N VAL A 79 -0.45 -5.85 -0.84
CA VAL A 79 -0.36 -4.69 -1.71
C VAL A 79 0.26 -5.05 -3.06
N SER A 80 -0.34 -4.57 -4.15
CA SER A 80 0.25 -4.61 -5.49
C SER A 80 1.13 -3.38 -5.70
N ILE A 81 2.41 -3.58 -5.93
CA ILE A 81 3.41 -2.52 -6.09
C ILE A 81 3.91 -2.52 -7.54
N PRO A 82 4.05 -1.36 -8.21
CA PRO A 82 4.59 -1.32 -9.56
C PRO A 82 6.02 -1.86 -9.58
N TYR A 83 6.43 -2.53 -10.65
CA TYR A 83 7.84 -2.79 -10.90
C TYR A 83 8.48 -1.56 -11.53
N VAL A 84 9.51 -1.01 -10.88
CA VAL A 84 10.31 0.09 -11.43
C VAL A 84 11.77 -0.34 -11.36
N ALA A 85 12.42 -0.44 -12.53
CA ALA A 85 13.80 -0.87 -12.62
C ALA A 85 14.73 0.05 -11.82
N ASN A 86 15.72 -0.54 -11.15
CA ASN A 86 16.71 0.18 -10.32
C ASN A 86 16.07 1.05 -9.22
N ARG A 87 14.98 0.57 -8.62
CA ARG A 87 14.33 1.18 -7.46
C ARG A 87 14.14 0.17 -6.36
N GLU A 88 14.11 0.68 -5.15
CA GLU A 88 13.86 -0.10 -3.94
C GLU A 88 12.52 0.31 -3.31
N TYR A 89 12.03 -0.53 -2.42
CA TYR A 89 10.78 -0.29 -1.70
C TYR A 89 11.02 -0.39 -0.20
N LYS A 90 10.48 0.58 0.53
CA LYS A 90 10.43 0.58 1.98
C LYS A 90 8.98 0.47 2.42
N LEU A 91 8.73 -0.48 3.32
CA LEU A 91 7.43 -0.70 3.94
C LEU A 91 7.54 -0.29 5.40
N ILE A 92 6.72 0.66 5.82
CA ILE A 92 6.75 1.21 7.18
C ILE A 92 5.42 0.92 7.85
N ALA A 93 5.45 0.16 8.95
CA ALA A 93 4.27 -0.16 9.72
C ALA A 93 4.04 0.87 10.83
N TYR A 94 2.79 1.29 10.99
CA TYR A 94 2.30 2.14 12.06
C TYR A 94 1.11 1.46 12.71
N ALA A 95 1.14 1.34 14.03
CA ALA A 95 0.02 0.84 14.82
C ALA A 95 -0.16 1.75 16.04
N ALA A 96 -1.40 1.86 16.54
CA ALA A 96 -1.62 2.47 17.83
C ALA A 96 -0.89 1.63 18.90
N LEU A 97 -0.20 2.28 19.82
CA LEU A 97 0.26 1.61 21.02
C LEU A 97 -0.99 1.26 21.84
N GLU A 98 -1.19 -0.03 22.14
CA GLU A 98 -2.13 -0.39 23.20
C GLU A 98 -1.52 0.14 24.51
N GLU A 99 -2.26 1.00 25.21
CA GLU A 99 -1.89 1.40 26.58
C GLU A 99 -1.90 0.13 27.44
N VAL A 100 -0.77 -0.14 28.10
CA VAL A 100 -0.59 -1.23 29.07
C VAL A 100 -1.31 -0.90 30.37
#